data_AF-A0A7K9RP20-F1
#
_entry.id   AF-A0A7K9RP20-F1
#
_cell.length_a   1.000
_cell.length_b   1.000
_cell.length_c   1.000
_cell.angle_alpha   90.00
_cell.angle_beta   90.00
_cell.angle_gamma   90.00
#
_symmetry.space_group_name_H-M   'P 1'
#
loop_
_entity.id
_entity.type
_entity.pdbx_description
1 polymer ?
#
loop_
_entity_poly.entity_id
_entity_poly.type
_entity_poly.pdbx_seq_one_letter_code
_entity_poly.pdbx_strand_id
1 'polypeptide(L)'
;MVSIPEYYEGKNILLTGATGFVGKVLLEKLLRSCPKVKAVYVLVRKKANQTPEARIEEITSCKLFDRLREEQPDFKEKIIVVVSELTEPELHLSKPIKDELIECINIVFHCAATVRFNETLRDAVQLNVVATQQLLSMARQMRNLEVFMHVSTAYAYCNRKQIEEVVYPPPVDPKKLIDSLEWMDDDLVNEITPKLLGKRPNTYTYTKALAESVVQQEGAELNIAIVRPSIIGASWKEPFPGWIDNFNGPSGIFIAAGKGILRTMRASNDALADLVPIDVVVNTTLAAAWYSAINRPRKVMVYNCTTGGTNPFHWSEVEYHVISTFKRNPLEQAFRRPNVNLTSNHLLYHYWIAVSHKAPAFLYDTYLRITGRSPRMMKTITRLHKSMVLLEYFTSNSWTWSTENMTMLMNQLTPEDRKASGTFNFDVRQLHWAEYMENYCLGTKKYVLNEEMSGLPAARKHLNKLRNIRYGFNTILVILIWRIFIARSQMARNIWYFVVSLCYKFLSYFRASSTMRY
;
A
#
# COMPACT_ATOMS: atom_id res chain seq x y z
N MET A 1 2.83 -32.16 16.56
CA MET A 1 1.94 -31.04 16.21
C MET A 1 1.87 -31.01 14.70
N VAL A 2 0.68 -30.98 14.10
CA VAL A 2 0.51 -30.94 12.64
C VAL A 2 1.10 -29.63 12.13
N SER A 3 2.03 -29.68 11.18
CA SER A 3 2.62 -28.49 10.57
C SER A 3 1.61 -27.75 9.67
N ILE A 4 1.93 -26.51 9.28
CA ILE A 4 1.06 -25.73 8.39
C ILE A 4 0.84 -26.48 7.05
N PRO A 5 1.87 -26.97 6.32
CA PRO A 5 1.66 -27.71 5.08
C PRO A 5 0.84 -28.99 5.24
N GLU A 6 1.07 -29.77 6.30
CA GLU A 6 0.32 -31.01 6.57
C GLU A 6 -1.17 -30.74 6.83
N TYR A 7 -1.51 -29.61 7.46
CA TYR A 7 -2.90 -29.23 7.67
C TYR A 7 -3.65 -28.95 6.36
N TYR A 8 -2.98 -28.29 5.41
CA TYR A 8 -3.56 -27.96 4.11
C TYR A 8 -3.62 -29.15 3.13
N GLU A 9 -3.00 -30.28 3.47
CA GLU A 9 -3.03 -31.50 2.65
C GLU A 9 -4.46 -31.97 2.41
N GLY A 10 -4.83 -32.15 1.13
CA GLY A 10 -6.15 -32.63 0.72
C GLY A 10 -7.30 -31.63 0.89
N LYS A 11 -7.05 -30.41 1.37
CA LYS A 11 -8.11 -29.40 1.62
C LYS A 11 -8.56 -28.71 0.32
N ASN A 12 -9.85 -28.40 0.25
CA ASN A 12 -10.40 -27.48 -0.74
C ASN A 12 -10.59 -26.09 -0.11
N ILE A 13 -10.17 -25.06 -0.84
CA ILE A 13 -10.11 -23.69 -0.34
C ILE A 13 -10.95 -22.79 -1.24
N LEU A 14 -11.82 -21.97 -0.64
CA LEU A 14 -12.52 -20.89 -1.35
C LEU A 14 -11.80 -19.57 -1.10
N LEU A 15 -11.29 -18.95 -2.16
CA LEU A 15 -10.56 -17.68 -2.10
C LEU A 15 -11.33 -16.59 -2.84
N THR A 16 -11.77 -15.58 -2.10
CA THR A 16 -12.29 -14.33 -2.69
C THR A 16 -11.17 -13.31 -2.85
N GLY A 17 -11.26 -12.45 -3.87
CA GLY A 17 -10.24 -11.41 -4.06
C GLY A 17 -8.90 -11.93 -4.57
N ALA A 18 -8.86 -13.13 -5.17
CA ALA A 18 -7.65 -13.74 -5.76
C ALA A 18 -6.94 -12.83 -6.79
N THR A 19 -7.71 -11.94 -7.44
CA THR A 19 -7.17 -10.96 -8.41
C THR A 19 -6.62 -9.68 -7.79
N GLY A 20 -6.82 -9.48 -6.49
CA GLY A 20 -6.29 -8.35 -5.72
C GLY A 20 -4.87 -8.62 -5.19
N PHE A 21 -4.25 -7.58 -4.64
CA PHE A 21 -2.86 -7.64 -4.17
C PHE A 21 -2.63 -8.74 -3.12
N VAL A 22 -3.43 -8.76 -2.05
CA VAL A 22 -3.32 -9.79 -0.99
C VAL A 22 -3.66 -11.17 -1.49
N GLY A 23 -4.81 -11.32 -2.17
CA GLY A 23 -5.29 -12.63 -2.62
C GLY A 23 -4.35 -13.31 -3.61
N LYS A 24 -3.65 -12.52 -4.44
CA LYS A 24 -2.68 -13.04 -5.41
C LYS A 24 -1.44 -13.64 -4.74
N VAL A 25 -0.87 -12.94 -3.75
CA VAL A 25 0.28 -13.44 -2.98
C VAL A 25 -0.15 -14.61 -2.11
N LEU A 26 -1.34 -14.58 -1.53
CA LEU A 26 -1.90 -15.70 -0.78
C LEU A 26 -2.04 -16.96 -1.65
N LEU A 27 -2.57 -16.82 -2.87
CA LEU A 27 -2.70 -17.93 -3.83
C LEU A 27 -1.33 -18.52 -4.20
N GLU A 28 -0.36 -17.67 -4.55
CA GLU A 28 1.00 -18.12 -4.87
C GLU A 28 1.64 -18.84 -3.68
N LYS A 29 1.62 -18.22 -2.50
CA LYS A 29 2.26 -18.76 -1.30
C LYS A 29 1.67 -20.10 -0.89
N LEU A 30 0.34 -20.21 -0.93
CA LEU A 30 -0.39 -21.43 -0.60
C LEU A 30 -0.03 -22.56 -1.57
N LEU A 31 -0.10 -22.33 -2.88
CA LEU A 31 0.19 -23.38 -3.87
C LEU A 31 1.66 -23.80 -3.87
N ARG A 32 2.58 -22.88 -3.53
CA ARG A 32 4.01 -23.18 -3.46
C ARG A 32 4.40 -23.90 -2.17
N SER A 33 3.90 -23.40 -1.04
CA SER A 33 4.33 -23.87 0.30
C SER A 33 3.47 -25.01 0.84
N CYS A 34 2.26 -25.20 0.30
CA CYS A 34 1.34 -26.28 0.63
C CYS A 34 0.96 -27.05 -0.64
N PRO A 35 1.92 -27.66 -1.36
CA PRO A 35 1.68 -28.22 -2.69
C PRO A 35 0.68 -29.37 -2.70
N LYS A 36 0.41 -30.01 -1.55
CA LYS A 36 -0.58 -31.09 -1.44
C LYS A 36 -2.01 -30.62 -1.18
N VAL A 37 -2.28 -29.31 -1.24
CA VAL A 37 -3.65 -28.79 -1.28
C VAL A 37 -4.40 -29.41 -2.46
N LYS A 38 -5.67 -29.76 -2.26
CA LYS A 38 -6.46 -30.45 -3.28
C LYS A 38 -6.89 -29.49 -4.39
N ALA A 39 -7.57 -28.40 -4.02
CA ALA A 39 -8.03 -27.40 -4.96
C ALA A 39 -8.22 -26.02 -4.29
N VAL A 40 -8.05 -24.96 -5.06
CA VAL A 40 -8.32 -23.58 -4.69
C VAL A 40 -9.35 -23.00 -5.64
N TYR A 41 -10.59 -22.88 -5.16
CA TYR A 41 -11.71 -22.26 -5.84
C TYR A 41 -11.57 -20.73 -5.74
N VAL A 42 -11.35 -20.05 -6.86
CA VAL A 42 -11.15 -18.60 -6.90
C VAL A 42 -12.41 -17.90 -7.42
N LEU A 43 -13.02 -17.05 -6.61
CA LEU A 43 -14.17 -16.25 -7.04
C LEU A 43 -13.69 -15.07 -7.91
N VAL A 44 -14.14 -15.03 -9.16
CA VAL A 44 -13.70 -14.05 -10.15
C VAL A 44 -14.91 -13.40 -10.83
N ARG A 45 -15.02 -12.07 -10.70
CA ARG A 45 -16.02 -11.28 -11.42
C ARG A 45 -15.77 -11.22 -12.93
N LYS A 46 -16.84 -11.17 -13.70
CA LYS A 46 -16.79 -10.91 -15.15
C LYS A 46 -16.26 -9.50 -15.43
N LYS A 47 -15.58 -9.33 -16.57
CA LYS A 47 -15.25 -8.02 -17.15
C LYS A 47 -15.66 -8.03 -18.62
N ALA A 48 -16.16 -6.90 -19.12
CA ALA A 48 -16.70 -6.79 -20.49
C ALA A 48 -15.75 -7.28 -21.59
N ASN A 49 -14.43 -7.21 -21.37
CA ASN A 49 -13.41 -7.51 -22.39
C ASN A 49 -12.51 -8.71 -22.02
N GLN A 50 -12.84 -9.50 -21.00
CA GLN A 50 -11.95 -10.58 -20.55
C GLN A 50 -12.72 -11.67 -19.80
N THR A 51 -12.51 -12.94 -20.18
CA THR A 51 -13.09 -14.07 -19.46
C THR A 51 -12.45 -14.22 -18.08
N PRO A 52 -13.18 -14.73 -17.07
CA PRO A 52 -12.63 -15.02 -15.74
C PRO A 52 -11.38 -15.91 -15.76
N GLU A 53 -11.33 -16.90 -16.66
CA GLU A 53 -10.20 -17.82 -16.85
C GLU A 53 -8.99 -17.07 -17.40
N ALA A 54 -9.18 -16.22 -18.42
CA ALA A 54 -8.11 -15.40 -18.97
C ALA A 54 -7.53 -14.42 -17.94
N ARG A 55 -8.35 -13.93 -16.99
CA ARG A 55 -7.86 -13.09 -15.88
C ARG A 55 -6.94 -13.85 -14.95
N ILE A 56 -7.28 -15.10 -14.62
CA ILE A 56 -6.44 -15.95 -13.76
C ILE A 56 -5.18 -16.38 -14.51
N GLU A 57 -5.26 -16.64 -15.81
CA GLU A 57 -4.10 -16.93 -16.64
C GLU A 57 -3.11 -15.74 -16.70
N GLU A 58 -3.61 -14.51 -16.86
CA GLU A 58 -2.78 -13.30 -16.81
C GLU A 58 -2.08 -13.14 -15.45
N ILE A 59 -2.81 -13.38 -14.37
CA ILE A 59 -2.28 -13.28 -13.00
C ILE A 59 -1.20 -14.33 -12.76
N THR A 60 -1.50 -15.59 -13.10
CA THR A 60 -0.57 -16.71 -12.91
C THR A 60 0.61 -16.66 -13.88
N SER A 61 0.55 -15.82 -14.93
CA SER A 61 1.66 -15.52 -15.84
C SER A 61 2.63 -14.46 -15.29
N CYS A 62 2.21 -13.63 -14.32
CA CYS A 62 3.04 -12.58 -13.73
C CYS A 62 4.30 -13.13 -13.03
N LYS A 63 5.35 -12.30 -12.92
CA LYS A 63 6.62 -12.64 -12.26
C LYS A 63 6.47 -13.15 -10.82
N LEU A 64 5.40 -12.76 -10.13
CA LEU A 64 5.08 -13.28 -8.80
C LEU A 64 5.08 -14.81 -8.77
N PHE A 65 4.57 -15.44 -9.83
CA PHE A 65 4.39 -16.88 -9.95
C PHE A 65 5.60 -17.59 -10.58
N ASP A 66 6.70 -16.89 -10.90
CA ASP A 66 7.89 -17.50 -11.52
C ASP A 66 8.42 -18.67 -10.68
N ARG A 67 8.64 -18.42 -9.38
CA ARG A 67 9.13 -19.42 -8.43
C ARG A 67 8.16 -20.60 -8.25
N LEU A 68 6.85 -20.31 -8.17
CA LEU A 68 5.83 -21.36 -8.09
C LEU A 68 5.80 -22.23 -9.35
N ARG A 69 5.96 -21.65 -10.54
CA ARG A 69 6.06 -22.41 -11.80
C ARG A 69 7.26 -23.33 -11.83
N GLU A 70 8.40 -22.87 -11.32
CA GLU A 70 9.63 -23.67 -11.25
C GLU A 70 9.50 -24.80 -10.23
N GLU A 71 8.98 -24.52 -9.03
CA GLU A 71 8.89 -25.50 -7.95
C GLU A 71 7.70 -26.47 -8.11
N GLN A 72 6.58 -26.03 -8.69
CA GLN A 72 5.34 -26.81 -8.84
C GLN A 72 4.71 -26.58 -10.23
N PRO A 73 5.23 -27.18 -11.31
CA PRO A 73 4.77 -26.91 -12.68
C PRO A 73 3.26 -27.10 -12.90
N ASP A 74 2.66 -28.09 -12.24
CA ASP A 74 1.25 -28.48 -12.41
C ASP A 74 0.29 -27.71 -11.47
N PHE A 75 0.75 -26.66 -10.79
CA PHE A 75 -0.05 -25.91 -9.81
C PHE A 75 -1.38 -25.37 -10.38
N LYS A 76 -1.43 -25.09 -11.69
CA LYS A 76 -2.62 -24.55 -12.36
C LYS A 76 -3.80 -25.50 -12.33
N GLU A 77 -3.56 -26.82 -12.33
CA GLU A 77 -4.62 -27.84 -12.27
C GLU A 77 -5.42 -27.77 -10.95
N LYS A 78 -4.82 -27.17 -9.91
CA LYS A 78 -5.46 -26.98 -8.60
C LYS A 78 -6.28 -25.70 -8.53
N ILE A 79 -6.25 -24.84 -9.54
CA ILE A 79 -7.00 -23.57 -9.53
C ILE A 79 -8.32 -23.76 -10.26
N ILE A 80 -9.42 -23.68 -9.52
CA ILE A 80 -10.78 -23.79 -10.08
C ILE A 80 -11.38 -22.39 -10.14
N VAL A 81 -11.60 -21.87 -11.35
CA VAL A 81 -12.16 -20.53 -11.54
C VAL A 81 -13.67 -20.60 -11.39
N VAL A 82 -14.22 -19.84 -10.44
CA VAL A 82 -15.66 -19.73 -10.20
C VAL A 82 -16.11 -18.33 -10.51
N VAL A 83 -17.01 -18.20 -11.48
CA VAL A 83 -17.55 -16.91 -11.88
C VAL A 83 -18.58 -16.46 -10.84
N SER A 84 -18.34 -15.31 -10.23
CA SER A 84 -19.18 -14.78 -9.15
C SER A 84 -19.10 -13.25 -9.12
N GLU A 85 -20.22 -12.59 -8.80
CA GLU A 85 -20.25 -11.18 -8.47
C GLU A 85 -20.71 -11.03 -7.02
N LEU A 86 -19.82 -10.54 -6.17
CA LEU A 86 -20.01 -10.52 -4.72
C LEU A 86 -21.07 -9.51 -4.29
N THR A 87 -21.29 -8.49 -5.11
CA THR A 87 -22.30 -7.45 -4.87
C THR A 87 -23.70 -7.85 -5.31
N GLU A 88 -23.86 -8.97 -6.01
CA GLU A 88 -25.17 -9.47 -6.46
C GLU A 88 -25.76 -10.45 -5.44
N PRO A 89 -27.09 -10.65 -5.43
CA PRO A 89 -27.74 -11.65 -4.59
C PRO A 89 -27.21 -13.07 -4.84
N GLU A 90 -27.13 -13.86 -3.77
CA GLU A 90 -26.58 -15.23 -3.78
C GLU A 90 -25.19 -15.31 -4.43
N LEU A 91 -24.39 -14.23 -4.33
CA LEU A 91 -23.06 -14.09 -4.92
C LEU A 91 -23.02 -14.29 -6.45
N HIS A 92 -24.18 -14.20 -7.11
CA HIS A 92 -24.39 -14.56 -8.51
C HIS A 92 -23.89 -15.97 -8.88
N LEU A 93 -24.01 -16.92 -7.94
CA LEU A 93 -23.65 -18.32 -8.18
C LEU A 93 -24.84 -19.12 -8.73
N SER A 94 -24.58 -20.00 -9.69
CA SER A 94 -25.58 -20.98 -10.10
C SER A 94 -25.77 -22.02 -8.98
N LYS A 95 -26.98 -22.57 -8.85
CA LYS A 95 -27.29 -23.57 -7.83
C LYS A 95 -26.30 -24.77 -7.86
N PRO A 96 -25.95 -25.37 -9.02
CA PRO A 96 -25.00 -26.49 -9.05
C PRO A 96 -23.61 -26.13 -8.49
N ILE A 97 -23.09 -24.94 -8.83
CA ILE A 97 -21.80 -24.47 -8.32
C ILE A 97 -21.90 -24.20 -6.82
N LYS A 98 -22.97 -23.56 -6.36
CA LYS A 98 -23.18 -23.29 -4.94
C LYS A 98 -23.24 -24.60 -4.13
N ASP A 99 -23.96 -25.60 -4.62
CA ASP A 99 -24.08 -26.91 -4.00
C ASP A 99 -22.70 -27.61 -3.94
N GLU A 100 -21.91 -27.55 -5.04
CA GLU A 100 -20.53 -28.07 -5.05
C GLU A 100 -19.65 -27.41 -3.96
N LEU A 101 -19.67 -26.07 -3.87
CA LEU A 101 -18.90 -25.32 -2.87
C LEU A 101 -19.34 -25.67 -1.44
N ILE A 102 -20.64 -25.87 -1.21
CA ILE A 102 -21.20 -26.29 0.07
C ILE A 102 -20.69 -27.68 0.48
N GLU A 103 -20.58 -28.62 -0.46
CA GLU A 103 -20.13 -29.98 -0.18
C GLU A 103 -18.62 -30.06 0.07
N CYS A 104 -17.80 -29.34 -0.70
CA CYS A 104 -16.37 -29.65 -0.76
C CYS A 104 -15.46 -28.71 0.04
N ILE A 105 -15.87 -27.47 0.31
CA ILE A 105 -14.96 -26.44 0.87
C ILE A 105 -14.65 -26.70 2.35
N ASN A 106 -13.35 -26.67 2.67
CA ASN A 106 -12.85 -26.79 4.03
C ASN A 106 -12.47 -25.44 4.64
N ILE A 107 -12.02 -24.48 3.82
CA ILE A 107 -11.44 -23.23 4.29
C ILE A 107 -11.92 -22.10 3.40
N VAL A 108 -12.39 -21.01 3.99
CA VAL A 108 -12.74 -19.78 3.25
C VAL A 108 -11.74 -18.69 3.60
N PHE A 109 -11.08 -18.11 2.59
CA PHE A 109 -10.32 -16.88 2.71
C PHE A 109 -11.08 -15.72 2.07
N HIS A 110 -11.68 -14.88 2.91
CA HIS A 110 -12.35 -13.68 2.46
C HIS A 110 -11.41 -12.47 2.41
N CYS A 111 -10.74 -12.26 1.26
CA CYS A 111 -9.83 -11.15 1.01
C CYS A 111 -10.42 -10.04 0.12
N ALA A 112 -11.61 -10.24 -0.47
CA ALA A 112 -12.24 -9.24 -1.32
C ALA A 112 -12.70 -8.02 -0.52
N ALA A 113 -12.35 -6.82 -1.00
CA ALA A 113 -12.79 -5.55 -0.44
C ALA A 113 -12.59 -4.43 -1.45
N THR A 114 -13.36 -3.33 -1.33
CA THR A 114 -12.92 -2.06 -1.93
C THR A 114 -11.85 -1.47 -1.02
N VAL A 115 -10.68 -1.15 -1.59
CA VAL A 115 -9.59 -0.43 -0.89
C VAL A 115 -9.50 1.03 -1.33
N ARG A 116 -10.53 1.51 -2.04
CA ARG A 116 -10.61 2.89 -2.50
C ARG A 116 -11.16 3.76 -1.38
N PHE A 117 -10.41 4.78 -0.96
CA PHE A 117 -10.83 5.67 0.12
C PHE A 117 -11.87 6.72 -0.30
N ASN A 118 -12.33 6.68 -1.54
CA ASN A 118 -13.30 7.61 -2.13
C ASN A 118 -14.53 6.90 -2.74
N GLU A 119 -14.76 5.63 -2.37
CA GLU A 119 -15.95 4.90 -2.76
C GLU A 119 -17.20 5.49 -2.06
N THR A 120 -18.34 5.47 -2.75
CA THR A 120 -19.62 5.86 -2.14
C THR A 120 -19.93 4.96 -0.94
N LEU A 121 -20.72 5.46 0.00
CA LEU A 121 -21.10 4.65 1.17
C LEU A 121 -21.88 3.39 0.74
N ARG A 122 -22.79 3.52 -0.23
CA ARG A 122 -23.59 2.41 -0.76
C ARG A 122 -22.71 1.31 -1.32
N ASP A 123 -21.82 1.64 -2.25
CA ASP A 123 -20.94 0.65 -2.89
C ASP A 123 -19.99 0.01 -1.86
N ALA A 124 -19.49 0.80 -0.92
CA ALA A 124 -18.62 0.29 0.14
C ALA A 124 -19.37 -0.67 1.08
N VAL A 125 -20.62 -0.38 1.45
CA VAL A 125 -21.47 -1.26 2.26
C VAL A 125 -21.81 -2.53 1.48
N GLN A 126 -22.18 -2.40 0.20
CA GLN A 126 -22.51 -3.55 -0.63
C GLN A 126 -21.35 -4.54 -0.73
N LEU A 127 -20.15 -4.05 -1.02
CA LEU A 127 -18.99 -4.92 -1.22
C LEU A 127 -18.35 -5.41 0.09
N ASN A 128 -18.27 -4.59 1.13
CA ASN A 128 -17.56 -4.99 2.35
C ASN A 128 -18.49 -5.61 3.42
N VAL A 129 -19.77 -5.25 3.44
CA VAL A 129 -20.72 -5.68 4.48
C VAL A 129 -21.69 -6.72 3.93
N VAL A 130 -22.47 -6.38 2.90
CA VAL A 130 -23.49 -7.28 2.34
C VAL A 130 -22.86 -8.52 1.70
N ALA A 131 -21.80 -8.37 0.91
CA ALA A 131 -21.08 -9.51 0.36
C ALA A 131 -20.52 -10.46 1.44
N THR A 132 -20.01 -9.88 2.55
CA THR A 132 -19.52 -10.66 3.69
C THR A 132 -20.67 -11.42 4.34
N GLN A 133 -21.82 -10.79 4.52
CA GLN A 133 -23.04 -11.42 5.04
C GLN A 133 -23.49 -12.60 4.17
N GLN A 134 -23.53 -12.41 2.85
CA GLN A 134 -23.90 -13.47 1.90
C GLN A 134 -22.91 -14.65 1.94
N LEU A 135 -21.60 -14.36 2.02
CA LEU A 135 -20.57 -15.40 2.17
C LEU A 135 -20.71 -16.18 3.48
N LEU A 136 -21.00 -15.50 4.60
CA LEU A 136 -21.25 -16.17 5.88
C LEU A 136 -22.51 -17.05 5.83
N SER A 137 -23.57 -16.58 5.15
CA SER A 137 -24.79 -17.36 4.94
C SER A 137 -24.53 -18.65 4.16
N MET A 138 -23.70 -18.59 3.12
CA MET A 138 -23.26 -19.79 2.38
C MET A 138 -22.32 -20.66 3.22
N ALA A 139 -21.40 -20.05 3.97
CA ALA A 139 -20.44 -20.76 4.81
C ALA A 139 -21.11 -21.58 5.92
N ARG A 140 -22.22 -21.09 6.49
CA ARG A 140 -23.04 -21.86 7.46
C ARG A 140 -23.64 -23.14 6.89
N GLN A 141 -23.80 -23.22 5.58
CA GLN A 141 -24.32 -24.40 4.91
C GLN A 141 -23.22 -25.41 4.56
N MET A 142 -21.94 -24.99 4.57
CA MET A 142 -20.81 -25.83 4.16
C MET A 142 -20.60 -27.00 5.13
N ARG A 143 -20.61 -28.23 4.60
CA ARG A 143 -20.59 -29.46 5.41
C ARG A 143 -19.24 -29.75 6.05
N ASN A 144 -18.16 -29.28 5.42
CA ASN A 144 -16.78 -29.62 5.78
C ASN A 144 -15.96 -28.40 6.21
N LEU A 145 -16.62 -27.26 6.48
CA LEU A 145 -15.94 -26.01 6.81
C LEU A 145 -15.24 -26.12 8.17
N GLU A 146 -13.94 -25.88 8.17
CA GLU A 146 -13.08 -25.89 9.35
C GLU A 146 -12.77 -24.50 9.85
N VAL A 147 -12.62 -23.52 8.95
CA VAL A 147 -12.33 -22.13 9.30
C VAL A 147 -12.79 -21.14 8.21
N PHE A 148 -13.38 -20.03 8.66
CA PHE A 148 -13.64 -18.85 7.84
C PHE A 148 -12.70 -17.73 8.26
N MET A 149 -11.79 -17.35 7.37
CA MET A 149 -10.82 -16.28 7.56
C MET A 149 -11.30 -14.99 6.92
N HIS A 150 -11.44 -13.93 7.71
CA HIS A 150 -11.78 -12.59 7.22
C HIS A 150 -10.56 -11.67 7.25
N VAL A 151 -10.22 -11.05 6.12
CA VAL A 151 -9.18 -10.01 6.06
C VAL A 151 -9.83 -8.63 6.21
N SER A 152 -9.58 -8.01 7.36
CA SER A 152 -10.01 -6.65 7.68
C SER A 152 -8.84 -5.67 7.50
N THR A 153 -8.70 -4.70 8.39
CA THR A 153 -7.59 -3.74 8.46
C THR A 153 -7.40 -3.26 9.89
N ALA A 154 -6.15 -3.00 10.29
CA ALA A 154 -5.84 -2.40 11.58
C ALA A 154 -6.60 -1.07 11.75
N TYR A 155 -6.80 -0.34 10.65
CA TYR A 155 -7.48 0.96 10.66
C TYR A 155 -9.01 0.89 10.79
N ALA A 156 -9.61 -0.29 10.93
CA ALA A 156 -11.05 -0.45 11.11
C ALA A 156 -11.56 0.32 12.34
N TYR A 157 -10.73 0.51 13.36
CA TYR A 157 -11.07 1.30 14.56
C TYR A 157 -10.11 2.48 14.79
N CYS A 158 -9.57 3.06 13.71
CA CYS A 158 -8.63 4.19 13.77
C CYS A 158 -9.15 5.46 14.46
N ASN A 159 -10.46 5.55 14.73
CA ASN A 159 -11.06 6.59 15.57
C ASN A 159 -10.71 6.44 17.07
N ARG A 160 -10.10 5.32 17.47
CA ARG A 160 -9.53 5.06 18.80
C ARG A 160 -8.01 5.23 18.75
N LYS A 161 -7.36 5.49 19.90
CA LYS A 161 -5.89 5.54 20.00
C LYS A 161 -5.29 4.18 20.30
N GLN A 162 -5.89 3.44 21.22
CA GLN A 162 -5.54 2.06 21.53
C GLN A 162 -6.55 1.13 20.86
N ILE A 163 -6.06 0.13 20.14
CA ILE A 163 -6.86 -0.81 19.36
C ILE A 163 -6.40 -2.23 19.69
N GLU A 164 -7.28 -2.94 20.38
CA GLU A 164 -7.05 -4.29 20.88
C GLU A 164 -7.49 -5.34 19.87
N GLU A 165 -7.07 -6.58 20.12
CA GLU A 165 -7.42 -7.76 19.34
C GLU A 165 -8.81 -8.31 19.72
N VAL A 166 -9.80 -7.43 19.66
CA VAL A 166 -11.22 -7.74 19.88
C VAL A 166 -12.07 -7.09 18.78
N VAL A 167 -13.22 -7.69 18.45
CA VAL A 167 -14.23 -7.03 17.63
C VAL A 167 -15.00 -6.06 18.51
N TYR A 168 -14.97 -4.77 18.16
CA TYR A 168 -15.68 -3.74 18.92
C TYR A 168 -17.13 -3.61 18.43
N PRO A 169 -18.04 -3.11 19.27
CA PRO A 169 -19.42 -2.81 18.86
C PRO A 169 -19.46 -1.95 17.60
N PRO A 170 -20.39 -2.24 16.67
CA PRO A 170 -20.49 -1.50 15.43
C PRO A 170 -20.93 -0.06 15.68
N PRO A 171 -20.58 0.89 14.79
CA PRO A 171 -21.01 2.28 14.92
C PRO A 171 -22.53 2.43 14.80
N VAL A 172 -23.17 1.56 14.00
CA VAL A 172 -24.62 1.43 13.83
C VAL A 172 -24.95 -0.04 13.60
N ASP A 173 -26.18 -0.44 13.86
CA ASP A 173 -26.66 -1.79 13.50
C ASP A 173 -26.51 -2.00 11.97
N PRO A 174 -25.73 -3.01 11.52
CA PRO A 174 -25.49 -3.24 10.10
C PRO A 174 -26.77 -3.47 9.30
N LYS A 175 -27.74 -4.20 9.87
CA LYS A 175 -29.02 -4.49 9.20
C LYS A 175 -29.82 -3.22 8.98
N LYS A 176 -29.96 -2.38 10.02
CA LYS A 176 -30.67 -1.09 9.90
C LYS A 176 -30.03 -0.18 8.86
N LEU A 177 -28.71 -0.19 8.76
CA LEU A 177 -28.00 0.58 7.75
C LEU A 177 -28.28 0.05 6.34
N ILE A 178 -28.20 -1.27 6.14
CA ILE A 178 -28.50 -1.92 4.85
C ILE A 178 -29.93 -1.58 4.43
N ASP A 179 -30.91 -1.85 5.29
CA ASP A 179 -32.33 -1.56 5.04
C ASP A 179 -32.56 -0.07 4.71
N SER A 180 -31.82 0.83 5.37
CA SER A 180 -31.90 2.28 5.10
C SER A 180 -31.34 2.64 3.73
N LEU A 181 -30.20 2.05 3.35
CA LEU A 181 -29.58 2.34 2.06
C LEU A 181 -30.46 1.84 0.91
N GLU A 182 -31.18 0.73 1.04
CA GLU A 182 -32.01 0.17 -0.04
C GLU A 182 -33.04 1.15 -0.62
N TRP A 183 -33.68 1.99 0.20
CA TRP A 183 -34.71 2.93 -0.27
C TRP A 183 -34.21 4.37 -0.46
N MET A 184 -33.13 4.78 0.20
CA MET A 184 -32.57 6.13 0.04
C MET A 184 -32.00 6.31 -1.37
N ASP A 185 -32.15 7.50 -1.95
CA ASP A 185 -31.42 7.86 -3.17
C ASP A 185 -29.95 8.22 -2.87
N ASP A 186 -29.14 8.32 -3.92
CA ASP A 186 -27.70 8.56 -3.76
C ASP A 186 -27.38 9.96 -3.23
N ASP A 187 -28.21 10.97 -3.50
CA ASP A 187 -28.01 12.32 -2.99
C ASP A 187 -28.20 12.36 -1.48
N LEU A 188 -29.28 11.76 -0.97
CA LEU A 188 -29.53 11.61 0.45
C LEU A 188 -28.42 10.80 1.15
N VAL A 189 -27.97 9.71 0.54
CA VAL A 189 -26.85 8.91 1.08
C VAL A 189 -25.58 9.76 1.20
N ASN A 190 -25.28 10.57 0.18
CA ASN A 190 -24.11 11.45 0.19
C ASN A 190 -24.22 12.54 1.27
N GLU A 191 -25.41 13.09 1.51
CA GLU A 191 -25.64 14.10 2.55
C GLU A 191 -25.49 13.54 3.97
N ILE A 192 -25.95 12.31 4.23
CA ILE A 192 -25.86 11.69 5.57
C ILE A 192 -24.49 11.04 5.84
N THR A 193 -23.75 10.68 4.79
CA THR A 193 -22.46 9.94 4.90
C THR A 193 -21.49 10.60 5.90
N PRO A 194 -21.22 11.92 5.87
CA PRO A 194 -20.31 12.55 6.83
C PRO A 194 -20.75 12.36 8.29
N LYS A 195 -22.06 12.36 8.57
CA LYS A 195 -22.60 12.13 9.92
C LYS A 195 -22.41 10.69 10.35
N LEU A 196 -22.62 9.73 9.44
CA LEU A 196 -22.41 8.30 9.71
C LEU A 196 -20.94 7.95 9.95
N LEU A 197 -20.02 8.53 9.17
CA LEU A 197 -18.59 8.32 9.35
C LEU A 197 -18.10 8.83 10.73
N GLY A 198 -18.69 9.93 11.23
CA GLY A 198 -18.31 10.53 12.50
C GLY A 198 -16.83 10.91 12.53
N LYS A 199 -16.05 10.31 13.43
CA LYS A 199 -14.61 10.58 13.60
C LYS A 199 -13.71 9.81 12.60
N ARG A 200 -14.29 9.07 11.67
CA ARG A 200 -13.55 8.23 10.73
C ARG A 200 -13.18 8.99 9.47
N PRO A 201 -11.98 8.73 8.90
CA PRO A 201 -11.50 9.51 7.77
C PRO A 201 -12.19 9.18 6.44
N ASN A 202 -12.79 8.00 6.29
CA ASN A 202 -13.36 7.52 5.02
C ASN A 202 -14.33 6.33 5.20
N THR A 203 -15.08 6.05 4.14
CA THR A 203 -16.04 4.92 4.02
C THR A 203 -15.36 3.56 4.16
N TYR A 204 -14.10 3.42 3.76
CA TYR A 204 -13.34 2.17 3.90
C TYR A 204 -13.19 1.73 5.37
N THR A 205 -12.67 2.61 6.22
CA THR A 205 -12.49 2.29 7.66
C THR A 205 -13.81 2.04 8.38
N TYR A 206 -14.87 2.74 7.97
CA TYR A 206 -16.22 2.57 8.50
C TYR A 206 -16.82 1.21 8.12
N THR A 207 -16.77 0.84 6.85
CA THR A 207 -17.37 -0.41 6.35
C THR A 207 -16.58 -1.64 6.76
N LYS A 208 -15.26 -1.55 6.96
CA LYS A 208 -14.48 -2.64 7.57
C LYS A 208 -14.85 -2.89 9.03
N ALA A 209 -15.14 -1.85 9.81
CA ALA A 209 -15.65 -2.02 11.17
C ALA A 209 -17.03 -2.68 11.20
N LEU A 210 -17.92 -2.31 10.26
CA LEU A 210 -19.23 -2.94 10.12
C LEU A 210 -19.11 -4.42 9.68
N ALA A 211 -18.22 -4.72 8.73
CA ALA A 211 -17.97 -6.07 8.27
C ALA A 211 -17.52 -6.99 9.41
N GLU A 212 -16.63 -6.52 10.30
CA GLU A 212 -16.21 -7.30 11.46
C GLU A 212 -17.37 -7.58 12.43
N SER A 213 -18.28 -6.64 12.62
CA SER A 213 -19.49 -6.86 13.43
C SER A 213 -20.40 -7.92 12.80
N VAL A 214 -20.60 -7.87 11.48
CA VAL A 214 -21.37 -8.90 10.74
C VAL A 214 -20.71 -10.27 10.90
N VAL A 215 -19.38 -10.34 10.74
CA VAL A 215 -18.60 -11.56 10.94
C VAL A 215 -18.78 -12.12 12.36
N GLN A 216 -18.74 -11.27 13.39
CA GLN A 216 -18.94 -11.71 14.77
C GLN A 216 -20.38 -12.16 15.06
N GLN A 217 -21.38 -11.43 14.56
CA GLN A 217 -22.79 -11.65 14.89
C GLN A 217 -23.39 -12.82 14.10
N GLU A 218 -23.16 -12.84 12.78
CA GLU A 218 -23.79 -13.81 11.87
C GLU A 218 -22.92 -15.04 11.63
N GLY A 219 -21.64 -14.96 12.02
CA GLY A 219 -20.69 -16.05 11.98
C GLY A 219 -20.49 -16.77 13.33
N ALA A 220 -21.32 -16.52 14.34
CA ALA A 220 -21.13 -17.01 15.71
C ALA A 220 -21.05 -18.55 15.83
N GLU A 221 -21.70 -19.28 14.92
CA GLU A 221 -21.68 -20.76 14.87
C GLU A 221 -20.47 -21.32 14.10
N LEU A 222 -19.74 -20.45 13.40
CA LEU A 222 -18.58 -20.83 12.59
C LEU A 222 -17.29 -20.63 13.38
N ASN A 223 -16.26 -21.41 13.02
CA ASN A 223 -14.92 -21.16 13.49
C ASN A 223 -14.29 -20.03 12.67
N ILE A 224 -14.14 -18.84 13.27
CA ILE A 224 -13.76 -17.62 12.57
C ILE A 224 -12.49 -17.02 13.16
N ALA A 225 -11.63 -16.51 12.27
CA ALA A 225 -10.55 -15.61 12.63
C ALA A 225 -10.49 -14.40 11.69
N ILE A 226 -10.04 -13.26 12.24
CA ILE A 226 -9.92 -11.98 11.58
C ILE A 226 -8.45 -11.57 11.59
N VAL A 227 -7.89 -11.25 10.42
CA VAL A 227 -6.56 -10.63 10.32
C VAL A 227 -6.72 -9.17 9.94
N ARG A 228 -6.10 -8.28 10.70
CA ARG A 228 -6.12 -6.82 10.54
C ARG A 228 -4.73 -6.32 10.13
N PRO A 229 -4.40 -6.32 8.83
CA PRO A 229 -3.16 -5.72 8.37
C PRO A 229 -3.17 -4.19 8.49
N SER A 230 -2.01 -3.60 8.80
CA SER A 230 -1.76 -2.15 8.65
C SER A 230 -1.49 -1.78 7.18
N ILE A 231 -0.65 -0.77 6.90
CA ILE A 231 -0.41 -0.32 5.52
C ILE A 231 0.44 -1.37 4.82
N ILE A 232 -0.18 -2.14 3.94
CA ILE A 232 0.52 -3.22 3.24
C ILE A 232 1.49 -2.65 2.20
N GLY A 233 2.78 -2.96 2.37
CA GLY A 233 3.86 -2.59 1.45
C GLY A 233 4.29 -3.73 0.53
N ALA A 234 5.45 -3.56 -0.11
CA ALA A 234 6.07 -4.61 -0.91
C ALA A 234 6.46 -5.83 -0.07
N SER A 235 6.70 -6.96 -0.72
CA SER A 235 7.22 -8.16 -0.04
C SER A 235 8.59 -7.88 0.59
N TRP A 236 8.81 -8.47 1.76
CA TRP A 236 10.09 -8.43 2.43
C TRP A 236 11.01 -9.55 1.91
N LYS A 237 10.54 -10.80 1.92
CA LYS A 237 11.29 -11.99 1.55
C LYS A 237 10.66 -12.71 0.36
N GLU A 238 9.36 -12.97 0.40
CA GLU A 238 8.72 -13.90 -0.53
C GLU A 238 7.62 -13.26 -1.42
N PRO A 239 7.47 -13.71 -2.68
CA PRO A 239 8.30 -14.72 -3.37
C PRO A 239 9.72 -14.23 -3.69
N PHE A 240 9.94 -12.91 -3.69
CA PHE A 240 11.25 -12.28 -3.69
C PHE A 240 11.15 -10.86 -3.11
N PRO A 241 12.23 -10.26 -2.60
CA PRO A 241 12.19 -8.94 -1.98
C PRO A 241 11.73 -7.82 -2.92
N GLY A 242 10.92 -6.91 -2.40
CA GLY A 242 10.48 -5.70 -3.10
C GLY A 242 9.39 -5.93 -4.16
N TRP A 243 8.77 -7.10 -4.24
CA TRP A 243 7.66 -7.33 -5.17
C TRP A 243 6.44 -6.48 -4.80
N ILE A 244 5.92 -5.76 -5.79
CA ILE A 244 4.73 -4.90 -5.70
C ILE A 244 4.23 -4.65 -7.13
N ASP A 245 2.92 -4.65 -7.35
CA ASP A 245 2.33 -4.58 -8.70
C ASP A 245 1.32 -3.44 -8.89
N ASN A 246 1.22 -2.52 -7.92
CA ASN A 246 0.20 -1.49 -7.93
C ASN A 246 0.72 -0.14 -7.44
N PHE A 247 0.01 0.92 -7.85
CA PHE A 247 0.27 2.30 -7.44
C PHE A 247 -0.48 2.70 -6.16
N ASN A 248 -1.16 1.76 -5.49
CA ASN A 248 -2.01 2.08 -4.36
C ASN A 248 -1.17 2.41 -3.11
N GLY A 249 -1.74 3.27 -2.25
CA GLY A 249 -1.14 3.65 -0.98
C GLY A 249 0.30 4.21 -1.12
N PRO A 250 1.29 3.66 -0.38
CA PRO A 250 2.65 4.20 -0.33
C PRO A 250 3.40 4.11 -1.68
N SER A 251 3.16 3.09 -2.51
CA SER A 251 3.86 2.90 -3.78
C SER A 251 3.73 4.10 -4.73
N GLY A 252 2.52 4.63 -4.89
CA GLY A 252 2.27 5.80 -5.73
C GLY A 252 2.94 7.08 -5.20
N ILE A 253 2.97 7.25 -3.88
CA ILE A 253 3.63 8.38 -3.21
C ILE A 253 5.15 8.29 -3.38
N PHE A 254 5.75 7.10 -3.22
CA PHE A 254 7.19 6.89 -3.41
C PHE A 254 7.60 7.15 -4.86
N ILE A 255 6.83 6.67 -5.84
CA ILE A 255 7.07 6.96 -7.26
C ILE A 255 6.98 8.46 -7.54
N ALA A 256 5.96 9.15 -7.01
CA ALA A 256 5.81 10.59 -7.18
C ALA A 256 6.98 11.38 -6.54
N ALA A 257 7.49 10.93 -5.39
CA ALA A 257 8.69 11.46 -4.74
C ALA A 257 9.94 11.23 -5.60
N GLY A 258 10.13 10.01 -6.09
CA GLY A 258 11.26 9.61 -6.93
C GLY A 258 11.30 10.33 -8.28
N LYS A 259 10.15 10.59 -8.91
CA LYS A 259 10.07 11.41 -10.13
C LYS A 259 10.15 12.92 -9.84
N GLY A 260 10.25 13.34 -8.57
CA GLY A 260 10.31 14.75 -8.16
C GLY A 260 9.04 15.54 -8.45
N ILE A 261 7.92 14.85 -8.62
CA ILE A 261 6.59 15.44 -8.78
C ILE A 261 6.09 15.88 -7.41
N LEU A 262 6.14 14.98 -6.43
CA LEU A 262 5.90 15.27 -5.02
C LEU A 262 7.11 15.99 -4.41
N ARG A 263 6.85 17.07 -3.67
CA ARG A 263 7.83 17.97 -3.05
C ARG A 263 7.53 18.23 -1.58
N THR A 264 6.27 18.14 -1.19
CA THR A 264 5.85 18.28 0.20
C THR A 264 4.62 17.43 0.46
N MET A 265 4.46 16.97 1.69
CA MET A 265 3.26 16.26 2.15
C MET A 265 3.01 16.56 3.62
N ARG A 266 1.74 16.55 4.02
CA ARG A 266 1.33 16.66 5.42
C ARG A 266 1.58 15.32 6.12
N ALA A 267 2.44 15.35 7.11
CA ALA A 267 2.67 14.25 8.03
C ALA A 267 3.14 14.83 9.36
N SER A 268 3.01 14.06 10.43
CA SER A 268 3.73 14.34 11.67
C SER A 268 5.07 13.62 11.63
N ASN A 269 6.16 14.31 11.97
CA ASN A 269 7.49 13.72 11.94
C ASN A 269 7.67 12.63 13.01
N ASP A 270 6.92 12.73 14.10
CA ASP A 270 6.91 11.77 15.21
C ASP A 270 5.82 10.70 15.03
N ALA A 271 5.03 10.76 13.95
CA ALA A 271 4.04 9.72 13.70
C ALA A 271 4.70 8.46 13.14
N LEU A 272 4.25 7.32 13.66
CA LEU A 272 4.61 6.00 13.17
C LEU A 272 4.03 5.74 11.77
N ALA A 273 4.89 5.28 10.88
CA ALA A 273 4.56 4.73 9.58
C ALA A 273 4.37 3.21 9.72
N ASP A 274 3.17 2.79 10.11
CA ASP A 274 2.86 1.36 10.30
C ASP A 274 2.70 0.66 8.95
N LEU A 275 3.86 0.31 8.37
CA LEU A 275 4.02 -0.44 7.14
C LEU A 275 4.21 -1.92 7.48
N VAL A 276 3.42 -2.80 6.85
CA VAL A 276 3.58 -4.25 7.01
C VAL A 276 3.88 -4.89 5.64
N PRO A 277 4.92 -5.73 5.51
CA PRO A 277 5.19 -6.43 4.27
C PRO A 277 4.06 -7.40 3.89
N ILE A 278 3.75 -7.54 2.60
CA ILE A 278 2.63 -8.39 2.16
C ILE A 278 2.81 -9.87 2.51
N ASP A 279 4.04 -10.37 2.47
CA ASP A 279 4.38 -11.75 2.83
C ASP A 279 4.20 -12.03 4.33
N VAL A 280 4.43 -11.03 5.19
CA VAL A 280 4.08 -11.12 6.63
C VAL A 280 2.57 -11.28 6.81
N VAL A 281 1.76 -10.51 6.08
CA VAL A 281 0.29 -10.60 6.13
C VAL A 281 -0.19 -11.97 5.66
N VAL A 282 0.35 -12.48 4.55
CA VAL A 282 -0.02 -13.78 3.99
C VAL A 282 0.40 -14.93 4.92
N ASN A 283 1.62 -14.90 5.45
CA ASN A 283 2.09 -15.92 6.41
C ASN A 283 1.25 -15.92 7.68
N THR A 284 0.91 -14.74 8.20
CA THR A 284 -0.02 -14.59 9.34
C THR A 284 -1.39 -15.19 9.01
N THR A 285 -1.91 -14.95 7.80
CA THR A 285 -3.24 -15.42 7.38
C THR A 285 -3.30 -16.94 7.28
N LEU A 286 -2.29 -17.58 6.70
CA LEU A 286 -2.19 -19.03 6.61
C LEU A 286 -1.98 -19.67 8.00
N ALA A 287 -1.10 -19.10 8.83
CA ALA A 287 -0.88 -19.58 10.19
C ALA A 287 -2.15 -19.42 11.06
N ALA A 288 -2.87 -18.30 10.94
CA ALA A 288 -4.10 -18.06 11.69
C ALA A 288 -5.22 -19.04 11.31
N ALA A 289 -5.35 -19.38 10.02
CA ALA A 289 -6.29 -20.41 9.55
C ALA A 289 -5.94 -21.79 10.14
N TRP A 290 -4.68 -22.19 10.01
CA TRP A 290 -4.14 -23.43 10.58
C TRP A 290 -4.41 -23.54 12.09
N TYR A 291 -4.02 -22.50 12.84
CA TYR A 291 -4.21 -22.47 14.29
C TYR A 291 -5.69 -22.54 14.67
N SER A 292 -6.53 -21.76 14.00
CA SER A 292 -7.97 -21.71 14.31
C SER A 292 -8.63 -23.05 14.00
N ALA A 293 -8.29 -23.72 12.90
CA ALA A 293 -8.85 -25.02 12.55
C ALA A 293 -8.49 -26.13 13.54
N ILE A 294 -7.24 -26.15 14.02
CA ILE A 294 -6.76 -27.16 14.98
C ILE A 294 -7.32 -26.91 16.38
N ASN A 295 -7.28 -25.67 16.85
CA ASN A 295 -7.58 -25.34 18.25
C ASN A 295 -9.05 -24.98 18.49
N ARG A 296 -9.80 -24.66 17.44
CA ARG A 296 -11.21 -24.21 17.46
C ARG A 296 -11.51 -23.25 18.62
N PRO A 297 -10.89 -22.05 18.64
CA PRO A 297 -11.10 -21.09 19.72
C PRO A 297 -12.59 -20.74 19.89
N ARG A 298 -13.06 -20.64 21.14
CA ARG A 298 -14.47 -20.30 21.43
C ARG A 298 -14.86 -18.87 21.05
N LYS A 299 -13.88 -17.97 20.95
CA LYS A 299 -14.07 -16.57 20.58
C LYS A 299 -13.41 -16.33 19.24
N VAL A 300 -13.96 -15.41 18.46
CA VAL A 300 -13.34 -14.93 17.23
C VAL A 300 -11.95 -14.40 17.55
N MET A 301 -10.93 -15.04 16.97
CA MET A 301 -9.55 -14.59 17.12
C MET A 301 -9.29 -13.41 16.19
N VAL A 302 -8.78 -12.31 16.74
CA VAL A 302 -8.39 -11.14 15.96
C VAL A 302 -6.88 -11.00 16.02
N TYR A 303 -6.24 -10.79 14.88
CA TYR A 303 -4.79 -10.66 14.77
C TYR A 303 -4.45 -9.28 14.19
N ASN A 304 -3.91 -8.37 15.01
CA ASN A 304 -3.43 -7.07 14.55
C ASN A 304 -2.05 -7.24 13.89
N CYS A 305 -2.04 -7.50 12.58
CA CYS A 305 -0.83 -7.68 11.78
C CYS A 305 -0.21 -6.31 11.46
N THR A 306 0.55 -5.78 12.43
CA THR A 306 1.10 -4.42 12.45
C THR A 306 2.57 -4.43 12.86
N THR A 307 3.30 -3.35 12.55
CA THR A 307 4.71 -3.20 12.92
C THR A 307 4.95 -2.11 13.95
N GLY A 308 4.02 -1.15 14.11
CA GLY A 308 4.26 0.07 14.90
C GLY A 308 4.60 -0.17 16.37
N GLY A 309 4.05 -1.21 16.99
CA GLY A 309 4.33 -1.57 18.38
C GLY A 309 5.53 -2.51 18.58
N THR A 310 5.96 -3.20 17.54
CA THR A 310 6.94 -4.30 17.61
C THR A 310 8.29 -3.96 16.99
N ASN A 311 8.28 -3.22 15.89
CA ASN A 311 9.46 -2.71 15.20
C ASN A 311 9.14 -1.30 14.64
N PRO A 312 9.15 -0.26 15.50
CA PRO A 312 8.70 1.08 15.14
C PRO A 312 9.48 1.68 13.96
N PHE A 313 8.76 2.42 13.11
CA PHE A 313 9.33 3.13 11.96
C PHE A 313 8.59 4.45 11.75
N HIS A 314 9.29 5.57 11.62
CA HIS A 314 8.68 6.90 11.55
C HIS A 314 8.59 7.41 10.12
N TRP A 315 7.62 8.29 9.84
CA TRP A 315 7.49 8.92 8.52
C TRP A 315 8.72 9.74 8.11
N SER A 316 9.45 10.30 9.07
CA SER A 316 10.73 10.99 8.84
C SER A 316 11.82 10.04 8.31
N GLU A 317 11.87 8.81 8.82
CA GLU A 317 12.77 7.76 8.34
C GLU A 317 12.35 7.25 6.96
N VAL A 318 11.04 7.10 6.71
CA VAL A 318 10.50 6.81 5.37
C VAL A 318 10.98 7.85 4.37
N GLU A 319 10.83 9.14 4.68
CA GLU A 319 11.31 10.24 3.81
C GLU A 319 12.80 10.07 3.48
N TYR A 320 13.62 9.88 4.51
CA TYR A 320 15.06 9.72 4.37
C TYR A 320 15.42 8.54 3.45
N HIS A 321 14.88 7.34 3.72
CA HIS A 321 15.21 6.14 2.95
C HIS A 321 14.72 6.21 1.51
N VAL A 322 13.50 6.70 1.28
CA VAL A 322 12.94 6.85 -0.08
C VAL A 322 13.76 7.85 -0.90
N ILE A 323 14.05 9.02 -0.34
CA ILE A 323 14.80 10.06 -1.07
C ILE A 323 16.26 9.66 -1.28
N SER A 324 16.90 9.04 -0.29
CA SER A 324 18.26 8.49 -0.42
C SER A 324 18.32 7.45 -1.53
N THR A 325 17.39 6.50 -1.53
CA THR A 325 17.36 5.42 -2.53
C THR A 325 17.18 5.97 -3.93
N PHE A 326 16.20 6.85 -4.18
CA PHE A 326 16.00 7.41 -5.52
C PHE A 326 17.08 8.42 -5.96
N LYS A 327 17.89 8.95 -5.05
CA LYS A 327 19.10 9.71 -5.43
C LYS A 327 20.21 8.78 -5.95
N ARG A 328 20.35 7.57 -5.37
CA ARG A 328 21.34 6.55 -5.81
C ARG A 328 20.87 5.74 -7.02
N ASN A 329 19.60 5.37 -7.01
CA ASN A 329 18.92 4.51 -7.98
C ASN A 329 17.72 5.25 -8.58
N PRO A 330 17.97 6.24 -9.46
CA PRO A 330 16.91 7.12 -9.94
C PRO A 330 15.91 6.44 -10.87
N LEU A 331 14.67 6.90 -10.77
CA LEU A 331 13.63 6.60 -11.75
C LEU A 331 13.92 7.30 -13.08
N GLU A 332 13.52 6.66 -14.16
CA GLU A 332 13.64 7.22 -15.50
C GLU A 332 12.71 8.41 -15.67
N GLN A 333 13.13 9.33 -16.54
CA GLN A 333 12.37 10.52 -16.92
C GLN A 333 11.83 11.32 -15.73
N ALA A 334 12.59 11.37 -14.62
CA ALA A 334 12.23 12.18 -13.46
C ALA A 334 11.98 13.64 -13.87
N PHE A 335 10.87 14.22 -13.43
CA PHE A 335 10.52 15.60 -13.74
C PHE A 335 11.48 16.57 -13.03
N ARG A 336 11.83 16.26 -11.78
CA ARG A 336 12.82 16.98 -10.96
C ARG A 336 13.65 15.99 -10.15
N ARG A 337 14.76 16.45 -9.58
CA ARG A 337 15.52 15.64 -8.64
C ARG A 337 14.65 15.25 -7.43
N PRO A 338 14.69 13.99 -6.97
CA PRO A 338 13.97 13.54 -5.79
C PRO A 338 14.31 14.43 -4.58
N ASN A 339 13.27 15.04 -4.00
CA ASN A 339 13.36 15.80 -2.76
C ASN A 339 11.93 16.09 -2.29
N VAL A 340 11.53 15.44 -1.21
CA VAL A 340 10.27 15.66 -0.51
C VAL A 340 10.60 16.21 0.86
N ASN A 341 9.72 17.03 1.42
CA ASN A 341 9.79 17.48 2.80
C ASN A 341 8.43 17.25 3.45
N LEU A 342 8.40 16.40 4.47
CA LEU A 342 7.25 16.22 5.33
C LEU A 342 7.14 17.39 6.31
N THR A 343 5.93 17.89 6.52
CA THR A 343 5.72 19.05 7.40
C THR A 343 4.49 18.93 8.27
N SER A 344 4.73 19.33 9.53
CA SER A 344 3.87 19.79 10.61
C SER A 344 2.87 20.91 10.35
N ASN A 345 3.33 21.87 9.56
CA ASN A 345 2.82 23.23 9.60
C ASN A 345 1.91 23.48 8.40
N HIS A 346 0.65 23.83 8.69
CA HIS A 346 -0.38 24.04 7.69
C HIS A 346 -0.06 25.19 6.72
N LEU A 347 0.46 26.32 7.22
CA LEU A 347 0.82 27.47 6.38
C LEU A 347 1.99 27.14 5.47
N LEU A 348 3.03 26.51 6.04
CA LEU A 348 4.21 26.10 5.29
C LEU A 348 3.85 25.06 4.22
N TYR A 349 2.93 24.15 4.53
CA TYR A 349 2.40 23.18 3.58
C TYR A 349 1.74 23.87 2.38
N HIS A 350 0.77 24.77 2.60
CA HIS A 350 0.08 25.47 1.50
C HIS A 350 1.02 26.33 0.67
N TYR A 351 1.98 27.00 1.31
CA TYR A 351 3.05 27.72 0.62
C TYR A 351 3.82 26.80 -0.35
N TRP A 352 4.29 25.64 0.14
CA TRP A 352 5.02 24.69 -0.70
C TRP A 352 4.14 24.02 -1.76
N ILE A 353 2.86 23.78 -1.49
CA ILE A 353 1.91 23.33 -2.50
C ILE A 353 1.82 24.35 -3.65
N ALA A 354 1.65 25.63 -3.34
CA ALA A 354 1.55 26.69 -4.34
C ALA A 354 2.84 26.80 -5.17
N VAL A 355 3.98 26.94 -4.48
CA VAL A 355 5.28 27.25 -5.11
C VAL A 355 5.94 26.02 -5.74
N SER A 356 5.83 24.84 -5.12
CA SER A 356 6.56 23.64 -5.56
C SER A 356 5.70 22.62 -6.30
N HIS A 357 4.37 22.66 -6.21
CA HIS A 357 3.49 21.81 -7.02
C HIS A 357 2.75 22.60 -8.11
N LYS A 358 1.89 23.54 -7.73
CA LYS A 358 0.95 24.19 -8.66
C LYS A 358 1.62 25.14 -9.64
N ALA A 359 2.49 26.05 -9.18
CA ALA A 359 3.13 27.03 -10.06
C ALA A 359 4.01 26.37 -11.16
N PRO A 360 4.91 25.40 -10.86
CA PRO A 360 5.69 24.73 -11.90
C PRO A 360 4.83 23.92 -12.87
N ALA A 361 3.75 23.30 -12.37
CA ALA A 361 2.82 22.55 -13.21
C ALA A 361 2.05 23.46 -14.17
N PHE A 362 1.58 24.61 -13.69
CA PHE A 362 0.92 25.62 -14.50
C PHE A 362 1.87 26.18 -15.58
N LEU A 363 3.09 26.56 -15.21
CA LEU A 363 4.09 27.06 -16.15
C LEU A 363 4.43 26.03 -17.23
N TYR A 364 4.58 24.76 -16.83
CA TYR A 364 4.85 23.68 -17.77
C TYR A 364 3.67 23.42 -18.73
N ASP A 365 2.44 23.44 -18.24
CA ASP A 365 1.25 23.28 -19.09
C ASP A 365 1.04 24.47 -20.02
N THR A 366 1.36 25.69 -19.59
CA THR A 366 1.36 26.88 -20.46
C THR A 366 2.41 26.76 -21.56
N TYR A 367 3.62 26.29 -21.25
CA TYR A 367 4.65 25.98 -22.25
C TYR A 367 4.17 24.91 -23.24
N LEU A 368 3.52 23.84 -22.77
CA LEU A 368 2.95 22.82 -23.64
C LEU A 368 1.91 23.43 -24.59
N ARG A 369 0.99 24.27 -24.10
CA ARG A 369 -0.01 24.95 -24.93
C ARG A 369 0.63 25.83 -26.00
N ILE A 370 1.63 26.63 -25.63
CA ILE A 370 2.35 27.52 -26.57
C ILE A 370 3.08 26.71 -27.64
N THR A 371 3.55 25.50 -27.32
CA THR A 371 4.23 24.59 -28.26
C THR A 371 3.28 23.65 -29.01
N GLY A 372 1.97 23.90 -28.97
CA GLY A 372 0.95 23.11 -29.67
C GLY A 372 0.68 21.73 -29.05
N ARG A 373 1.10 21.50 -27.81
CA ARG A 373 0.95 20.23 -27.07
C ARG A 373 -0.17 20.32 -26.04
N SER A 374 -0.76 19.17 -25.71
CA SER A 374 -1.83 19.10 -24.71
C SER A 374 -1.31 19.26 -23.27
N PRO A 375 -1.96 20.09 -22.43
CA PRO A 375 -1.59 20.25 -21.03
C PRO A 375 -1.90 18.98 -20.23
N ARG A 376 -0.99 18.58 -19.33
CA ARG A 376 -1.10 17.32 -18.57
C ARG A 376 -0.65 17.42 -17.12
N MET A 377 0.25 18.33 -16.77
CA MET A 377 0.90 18.35 -15.45
C MET A 377 -0.06 18.80 -14.35
N MET A 378 -0.93 19.79 -14.61
CA MET A 378 -1.95 20.18 -13.63
C MET A 378 -2.91 19.04 -13.31
N LYS A 379 -3.27 18.22 -14.30
CA LYS A 379 -4.09 17.02 -14.07
C LYS A 379 -3.38 16.01 -13.15
N THR A 380 -2.09 15.78 -13.38
CA THR A 380 -1.25 14.92 -12.52
C THR A 380 -1.16 15.46 -11.10
N ILE A 381 -0.90 16.76 -10.92
CA ILE A 381 -0.82 17.39 -9.60
C ILE A 381 -2.17 17.34 -8.86
N THR A 382 -3.29 17.59 -9.55
CA THR A 382 -4.62 17.49 -8.95
C THR A 382 -4.92 16.07 -8.46
N ARG A 383 -4.57 15.04 -9.24
CA ARG A 383 -4.71 13.64 -8.81
C ARG A 383 -3.84 13.33 -7.59
N LEU A 384 -2.58 13.77 -7.60
CA LEU A 384 -1.66 13.61 -6.48
C LEU A 384 -2.19 14.28 -5.21
N HIS A 385 -2.71 15.51 -5.28
CA HIS A 385 -3.27 16.21 -4.12
C HIS A 385 -4.48 15.50 -3.55
N LYS A 386 -5.38 14.96 -4.39
CA LYS A 386 -6.50 14.14 -3.92
C LYS A 386 -6.01 12.94 -3.11
N SER A 387 -4.99 12.23 -3.60
CA SER A 387 -4.38 11.11 -2.86
C SER A 387 -3.72 11.55 -1.56
N MET A 388 -3.01 12.69 -1.53
CA MET A 388 -2.37 13.22 -0.32
C MET A 388 -3.39 13.54 0.78
N VAL A 389 -4.50 14.18 0.43
CA VAL A 389 -5.57 14.54 1.39
C VAL A 389 -6.20 13.28 2.01
N LEU A 390 -6.44 12.24 1.20
CA LEU A 390 -6.97 10.96 1.68
C LEU A 390 -6.02 10.23 2.65
N LEU A 391 -4.71 10.51 2.57
CA LEU A 391 -3.69 9.89 3.40
C LEU A 391 -3.33 10.72 4.65
N GLU A 392 -3.64 12.01 4.67
CA GLU A 392 -3.21 12.95 5.74
C GLU A 392 -3.60 12.47 7.14
N TYR A 393 -4.78 11.86 7.28
CA TYR A 393 -5.23 11.30 8.55
C TYR A 393 -4.27 10.22 9.08
N PHE A 394 -3.78 9.34 8.20
CA PHE A 394 -2.89 8.23 8.53
C PHE A 394 -1.44 8.67 8.69
N THR A 395 -1.00 9.70 7.97
CA THR A 395 0.37 10.22 8.08
C THR A 395 0.54 11.22 9.22
N SER A 396 -0.55 11.71 9.81
CA SER A 396 -0.53 12.70 10.90
C SER A 396 -0.93 12.15 12.26
N ASN A 397 -1.29 10.86 12.34
CA ASN A 397 -1.69 10.20 13.57
C ASN A 397 -0.86 8.93 13.80
N SER A 398 -0.87 8.47 15.05
CA SER A 398 -0.32 7.18 15.44
C SER A 398 -1.29 6.47 16.37
N TRP A 399 -1.13 5.14 16.40
CA TRP A 399 -1.98 4.21 17.10
C TRP A 399 -1.12 3.22 17.87
N THR A 400 -1.69 2.69 18.94
CA THR A 400 -1.11 1.60 19.71
C THR A 400 -1.97 0.36 19.48
N TRP A 401 -1.36 -0.67 18.94
CA TRP A 401 -2.00 -1.95 18.64
C TRP A 401 -1.62 -2.97 19.69
N SER A 402 -2.60 -3.65 20.27
CA SER A 402 -2.30 -4.87 21.03
C SER A 402 -1.97 -5.99 20.04
N THR A 403 -0.98 -6.83 20.35
CA THR A 403 -0.42 -7.87 19.46
C THR A 403 -0.16 -9.19 20.20
N GLU A 404 -0.95 -9.48 21.23
CA GLU A 404 -0.81 -10.67 22.07
C GLU A 404 -1.15 -11.94 21.30
N ASN A 405 -2.22 -11.94 20.49
CA ASN A 405 -2.60 -13.05 19.62
C ASN A 405 -1.57 -13.26 18.51
N MET A 406 -0.98 -12.20 17.97
CA MET A 406 0.17 -12.31 17.04
C MET A 406 1.35 -13.03 17.70
N THR A 407 1.70 -12.65 18.93
CA THR A 407 2.79 -13.26 19.69
C THR A 407 2.49 -14.72 20.04
N MET A 408 1.26 -14.99 20.48
CA MET A 408 0.76 -16.35 20.73
C MET A 408 0.86 -17.21 19.47
N LEU A 409 0.40 -16.71 18.32
CA LEU A 409 0.41 -17.45 17.07
C LEU A 409 1.84 -17.79 16.61
N MET A 410 2.78 -16.84 16.74
CA MET A 410 4.21 -17.11 16.47
C MET A 410 4.76 -18.23 17.35
N ASN A 411 4.34 -18.29 18.62
CA ASN A 411 4.81 -19.32 19.55
C ASN A 411 4.26 -20.72 19.25
N GLN A 412 3.18 -20.83 18.46
CA GLN A 412 2.62 -22.10 18.02
C GLN A 412 3.34 -22.67 16.80
N LEU A 413 4.07 -21.84 16.04
CA LEU A 413 4.82 -22.30 14.87
C LEU A 413 5.88 -23.35 15.25
N THR A 414 6.17 -24.23 14.30
CA THR A 414 7.27 -25.18 14.43
C THR A 414 8.60 -24.44 14.66
N PRO A 415 9.60 -25.03 15.33
CA PRO A 415 10.91 -24.40 15.48
C PRO A 415 11.56 -23.99 14.14
N GLU A 416 11.29 -24.74 13.07
CA GLU A 416 11.79 -24.42 11.73
C GLU A 416 11.11 -23.18 11.13
N ASP A 417 9.78 -23.10 11.21
CA ASP A 417 9.02 -21.94 10.72
C ASP A 417 9.28 -20.66 11.52
N ARG A 418 9.73 -20.78 12.78
CA ARG A 418 10.12 -19.63 13.61
C ARG A 418 11.47 -19.03 13.25
N LYS A 419 12.36 -19.77 12.58
CA LYS A 419 13.66 -19.24 12.15
C LYS A 419 13.46 -18.13 11.12
N ALA A 420 14.46 -17.27 10.98
CA ALA A 420 14.44 -16.21 9.96
C ALA A 420 14.29 -16.75 8.52
N SER A 421 14.78 -17.97 8.26
CA SER A 421 14.65 -18.70 7.01
C SER A 421 13.36 -19.52 6.90
N GLY A 422 12.52 -19.54 7.94
CA GLY A 422 11.31 -20.35 8.00
C GLY A 422 10.28 -19.94 6.96
N THR A 423 9.63 -20.93 6.35
CA THR A 423 8.66 -20.73 5.26
C THR A 423 7.47 -19.88 5.68
N PHE A 424 6.98 -20.03 6.90
CA PHE A 424 5.84 -19.27 7.41
C PHE A 424 6.24 -18.25 8.48
N ASN A 425 7.48 -17.76 8.48
CA ASN A 425 7.91 -16.73 9.42
C ASN A 425 7.19 -15.40 9.13
N PHE A 426 6.67 -14.77 10.18
CA PHE A 426 6.09 -13.42 10.13
C PHE A 426 6.55 -12.54 11.30
N ASP A 427 7.75 -12.81 11.84
CA ASP A 427 8.33 -12.03 12.94
C ASP A 427 8.99 -10.75 12.41
N VAL A 428 8.24 -9.65 12.49
CA VAL A 428 8.68 -8.33 12.01
C VAL A 428 9.80 -7.71 12.83
N ARG A 429 10.17 -8.24 14.00
CA ARG A 429 11.33 -7.75 14.77
C ARG A 429 12.66 -8.01 14.04
N GLN A 430 12.65 -8.97 13.12
CA GLN A 430 13.81 -9.33 12.29
C GLN A 430 13.91 -8.47 11.02
N LEU A 431 12.94 -7.58 10.75
CA LEU A 431 12.90 -6.71 9.58
C LEU A 431 13.87 -5.55 9.73
N HIS A 432 14.80 -5.39 8.79
CA HIS A 432 15.70 -4.24 8.73
C HIS A 432 15.15 -3.16 7.78
N TRP A 433 14.66 -2.06 8.34
CA TRP A 433 13.94 -1.02 7.60
C TRP A 433 14.71 -0.41 6.44
N ALA A 434 16.02 -0.17 6.59
CA ALA A 434 16.81 0.45 5.54
C ALA A 434 16.89 -0.43 4.28
N GLU A 435 17.08 -1.75 4.47
CA GLU A 435 17.13 -2.72 3.38
C GLU A 435 15.73 -2.92 2.77
N TYR A 436 14.71 -3.05 3.62
CA TYR A 436 13.33 -3.17 3.18
C TYR A 436 12.90 -2.00 2.29
N MET A 437 13.17 -0.76 2.73
CA MET A 437 12.80 0.44 1.98
C MET A 437 13.59 0.61 0.68
N GLU A 438 14.86 0.21 0.65
CA GLU A 438 15.64 0.18 -0.58
C GLU A 438 15.05 -0.82 -1.58
N ASN A 439 14.80 -2.06 -1.15
CA ASN A 439 14.18 -3.10 -1.97
C ASN A 439 12.77 -2.70 -2.44
N TYR A 440 11.97 -2.06 -1.58
CA TYR A 440 10.66 -1.54 -1.96
C TYR A 440 10.80 -0.46 -3.04
N CYS A 441 11.66 0.53 -2.87
CA CYS A 441 11.86 1.57 -3.89
C CYS A 441 12.33 0.99 -5.23
N LEU A 442 13.29 0.06 -5.21
CA LEU A 442 13.74 -0.66 -6.42
C LEU A 442 12.61 -1.50 -7.03
N GLY A 443 11.77 -2.10 -6.20
CA GLY A 443 10.56 -2.81 -6.59
C GLY A 443 9.59 -1.93 -7.37
N THR A 444 9.32 -0.71 -6.90
CA THR A 444 8.45 0.23 -7.64
C THR A 444 9.03 0.59 -9.01
N LYS A 445 10.36 0.71 -9.13
CA LYS A 445 11.03 0.93 -10.41
C LYS A 445 10.82 -0.27 -11.34
N LYS A 446 11.13 -1.47 -10.87
CA LYS A 446 11.18 -2.68 -11.69
C LYS A 446 9.81 -3.23 -12.06
N TYR A 447 8.87 -3.27 -11.11
CA TYR A 447 7.61 -4.02 -11.25
C TYR A 447 6.39 -3.14 -11.49
N VAL A 448 6.42 -1.88 -11.04
CA VAL A 448 5.29 -0.95 -11.20
C VAL A 448 5.51 -0.02 -12.39
N LEU A 449 6.73 0.48 -12.56
CA LEU A 449 7.10 1.33 -13.69
C LEU A 449 7.67 0.55 -14.88
N ASN A 450 7.93 -0.74 -14.72
CA ASN A 450 8.57 -1.60 -15.73
C ASN A 450 9.90 -1.01 -16.26
N GLU A 451 10.65 -0.31 -15.40
CA GLU A 451 11.95 0.27 -15.74
C GLU A 451 13.05 -0.75 -15.41
N GLU A 452 13.89 -1.08 -16.39
CA GLU A 452 15.00 -2.00 -16.18
C GLU A 452 16.16 -1.37 -15.40
N MET A 453 16.93 -2.22 -14.71
CA MET A 453 18.12 -1.77 -13.99
C MET A 453 19.25 -1.35 -14.94
N SER A 454 19.26 -1.87 -16.17
CA SER A 454 20.14 -1.47 -17.27
C SER A 454 20.01 0.02 -17.61
N GLY A 455 18.84 0.64 -17.38
CA GLY A 455 18.56 2.06 -17.62
C GLY A 455 19.14 3.03 -16.57
N LEU A 456 19.71 2.53 -15.47
CA LEU A 456 20.22 3.37 -14.38
C LEU A 456 21.30 4.39 -14.80
N PRO A 457 22.29 4.07 -15.65
CA PRO A 457 23.29 5.05 -16.09
C PRO A 457 22.66 6.25 -16.80
N ALA A 458 21.67 6.00 -17.67
CA ALA A 458 20.94 7.05 -18.37
C ALA A 458 20.10 7.91 -17.40
N ALA A 459 19.41 7.27 -16.45
CA ALA A 459 18.63 7.96 -15.42
C ALA A 459 19.53 8.85 -14.52
N ARG A 460 20.73 8.37 -14.15
CA ARG A 460 21.72 9.16 -13.40
C ARG A 460 22.21 10.36 -14.21
N LYS A 461 22.51 10.18 -15.50
CA LYS A 461 22.88 11.29 -16.40
C LYS A 461 21.77 12.34 -16.50
N HIS A 462 20.51 11.91 -16.59
CA HIS A 462 19.35 12.80 -16.57
C HIS A 462 19.24 13.59 -15.26
N LEU A 463 19.39 12.95 -14.09
CA LEU A 463 19.41 13.67 -12.81
C LEU A 463 20.57 14.67 -12.68
N ASN A 464 21.75 14.34 -13.22
CA ASN A 464 22.88 15.26 -13.26
C ASN A 464 22.60 16.47 -14.17
N LYS A 465 21.94 16.26 -15.31
CA LYS A 465 21.46 17.36 -16.16
C LYS A 465 20.49 18.27 -15.39
N LEU A 466 19.51 17.69 -14.69
CA LEU A 466 18.57 18.47 -13.86
C LEU A 466 19.27 19.21 -12.72
N ARG A 467 20.32 18.63 -12.12
CA ARG A 467 21.16 19.30 -11.12
C ARG A 467 21.83 20.53 -11.73
N ASN A 468 22.45 20.38 -12.89
CA ASN A 468 23.16 21.46 -13.56
C ASN A 468 22.20 22.57 -14.02
N ILE A 469 21.00 22.21 -14.52
CA ILE A 469 19.93 23.18 -14.83
C ILE A 469 19.56 23.98 -13.58
N ARG A 470 19.35 23.32 -12.44
CA ARG A 470 19.03 24.00 -11.18
C ARG A 470 20.15 24.94 -10.74
N TYR A 471 21.40 24.50 -10.80
CA TYR A 471 22.53 25.36 -10.44
C TYR A 471 22.66 26.55 -11.40
N GLY A 472 22.55 26.33 -12.71
CA GLY A 472 22.54 27.43 -13.69
C GLY A 472 21.43 28.43 -13.43
N PHE A 473 20.19 27.96 -13.22
CA PHE A 473 19.05 28.82 -12.88
C PHE A 473 19.30 29.62 -11.59
N ASN A 474 19.74 28.96 -10.52
CA ASN A 474 20.03 29.62 -9.24
C ASN A 474 21.16 30.66 -9.39
N THR A 475 22.23 30.34 -10.12
CA THR A 475 23.34 31.26 -10.38
C THR A 475 22.86 32.49 -11.15
N ILE A 476 22.06 32.31 -12.21
CA ILE A 476 21.49 33.43 -12.97
C ILE A 476 20.59 34.28 -12.07
N LEU A 477 19.72 33.66 -11.27
CA LEU A 477 18.83 34.37 -10.35
C LEU A 477 19.62 35.20 -9.32
N VAL A 478 20.67 34.62 -8.72
CA VAL A 478 21.57 35.34 -7.80
C VAL A 478 22.24 36.51 -8.50
N ILE A 479 22.76 36.34 -9.72
CA ILE A 479 23.38 37.42 -10.49
C ILE A 479 22.36 38.55 -10.77
N LEU A 480 21.13 38.22 -11.15
CA LEU A 480 20.09 39.22 -11.42
C LEU A 480 19.69 39.99 -10.16
N ILE A 481 19.46 39.29 -9.04
CA ILE A 481 19.15 39.92 -7.75
C ILE A 481 20.32 40.82 -7.31
N TRP A 482 21.55 40.32 -7.40
CA TRP A 482 22.75 41.06 -7.06
C TRP A 482 22.91 42.32 -7.92
N ARG A 483 22.65 42.23 -9.23
CA ARG A 483 22.69 43.38 -10.15
C ARG A 483 21.67 44.44 -9.79
N ILE A 484 20.43 44.04 -9.45
CA ILE A 484 19.39 44.98 -8.99
C ILE A 484 19.79 45.64 -7.67
N PHE A 485 20.36 44.88 -6.74
CA PHE A 485 20.79 45.38 -5.45
C PHE A 485 21.95 46.39 -5.56
N ILE A 486 22.98 46.07 -6.35
CA ILE A 486 24.09 47.00 -6.68
C ILE A 486 23.59 48.25 -7.40
N ALA A 487 22.64 48.12 -8.32
CA ALA A 487 22.09 49.28 -9.02
C ALA A 487 21.42 50.26 -8.05
N ARG A 488 20.78 49.75 -6.99
CA ARG A 488 20.00 50.55 -6.03
C ARG A 488 20.74 50.93 -4.75
N SER A 489 21.93 50.39 -4.47
CA SER A 489 22.67 50.66 -3.22
C SER A 489 24.13 51.05 -3.48
N GLN A 490 24.50 52.27 -3.06
CA GLN A 490 25.89 52.76 -3.11
C GLN A 490 26.80 51.92 -2.20
N MET A 491 26.32 51.51 -1.03
CA MET A 491 27.08 50.65 -0.12
C MET A 491 27.39 49.30 -0.77
N ALA A 492 26.41 48.70 -1.46
CA ALA A 492 26.61 47.43 -2.17
C ALA A 492 27.63 47.58 -3.32
N ARG A 493 27.60 48.69 -4.07
CA ARG A 493 28.62 49.02 -5.08
C ARG A 493 30.01 49.06 -4.45
N ASN A 494 30.18 49.81 -3.37
CA ASN A 494 31.48 49.98 -2.70
C ASN A 494 32.03 48.64 -2.19
N ILE A 495 31.19 47.81 -1.56
CA ILE A 495 31.56 46.46 -1.11
C ILE A 495 31.97 45.59 -2.31
N TRP A 496 31.22 45.64 -3.41
CA TRP A 496 31.54 44.88 -4.61
C TRP A 496 32.88 45.28 -5.23
N TYR A 497 33.14 46.59 -5.39
CA TYR A 497 34.43 47.09 -5.87
C TYR A 497 35.59 46.68 -4.96
N PHE A 498 35.39 46.73 -3.64
CA PHE A 498 36.39 46.26 -2.68
C PHE A 498 36.70 44.77 -2.86
N VAL A 499 35.68 43.91 -2.95
CA VAL A 499 35.84 42.46 -3.15
C VAL A 499 36.52 42.15 -4.49
N VAL A 500 36.09 42.78 -5.57
CA VAL A 500 36.70 42.59 -6.90
C VAL A 500 38.16 43.05 -6.92
N SER A 501 38.46 44.20 -6.28
CA SER A 501 39.84 44.69 -6.14
C SER A 501 40.70 43.72 -5.32
N LEU A 502 40.16 43.16 -4.24
CA LEU A 502 40.86 42.17 -3.41
C LEU A 502 41.14 40.88 -4.21
N CYS A 503 40.15 40.36 -4.95
CA CYS A 503 40.33 39.19 -5.82
C CYS A 503 41.36 39.45 -6.91
N TYR A 504 41.35 40.63 -7.54
CA TYR A 504 42.34 41.01 -8.54
C TYR A 504 43.76 41.07 -7.96
N LYS A 505 43.92 41.67 -6.77
CA LYS A 505 45.19 41.69 -6.03
C LYS A 505 45.66 40.29 -5.64
N PHE A 506 44.74 39.40 -5.26
CA PHE A 506 45.07 38.02 -4.90
C PHE A 506 45.48 37.19 -6.12
N LEU A 507 44.80 37.37 -7.26
CA LEU A 507 45.15 36.73 -8.53
C LEU A 507 46.48 37.27 -9.09
N SER A 508 46.76 38.57 -8.97
CA SER A 508 48.04 39.14 -9.38
C SER A 508 49.19 38.62 -8.49
N TYR A 509 48.94 38.42 -7.19
CA TYR A 509 49.90 37.81 -6.27
C TYR A 509 50.20 36.34 -6.64
N PHE A 510 49.19 35.55 -6.99
CA PHE A 510 49.39 34.17 -7.50
C PHE A 510 50.12 34.14 -8.84
N ARG A 511 49.83 35.07 -9.75
CA ARG A 511 50.58 35.21 -11.02
C ARG A 511 52.05 35.51 -10.74
N ALA A 512 52.34 36.49 -9.90
CA ALA A 512 53.71 36.86 -9.52
C ALA A 512 54.44 35.72 -8.79
N SER A 513 53.76 34.99 -7.91
CA SER A 513 54.29 33.81 -7.22
C SER A 513 54.56 32.64 -8.16
N SER A 514 53.75 32.45 -9.21
CA SER A 514 53.93 31.36 -10.19
C SER A 514 55.10 31.62 -11.15
N THR A 515 55.49 32.89 -11.33
CA THR A 515 56.66 33.31 -12.12
C THR A 515 57.98 33.32 -11.36
N MET A 516 57.98 33.13 -10.03
CA MET A 516 59.19 33.04 -9.19
C MET A 516 59.70 31.60 -8.98
N ARG A 517 59.33 30.64 -9.83
CA ARG A 517 60.04 29.35 -9.92
C ARG A 517 61.10 29.41 -11.02
N TYR A 518 62.25 29.98 -10.68
CA TYR A 518 63.58 29.62 -11.21
C TYR A 518 64.64 30.08 -10.20
#